data_AF-A5L8S8-F1
#
_entry.id   AF-A5L8S8-F1
#
_cell.length_a   1.000
_cell.length_b   1.000
_cell.length_c   1.000
_cell.angle_alpha   90.00
_cell.angle_beta   90.00
_cell.angle_gamma   90.00
#
_symmetry.space_group_name_H-M   'P 1'
#
loop_
_entity.id
_entity.type
_entity.pdbx_description
1 polymer ?
#
loop_
_entity_poly.entity_id
_entity_poly.type
_entity_poly.pdbx_seq_one_letter_code
_entity_poly.pdbx_strand_id
1 'polypeptide(L)'
;MNDSYRKRPHTKAFTLIELLVVIVIITVLSVVALPRFLNLQSDSRIAIFNGAQSQFQSAITFAHSKWLVNGGGNSEMNDLPGFGEDTNGNPQLDINDEGYPLGVDKNSPMGAPYNIGKGHQGCVAIWDAIMNTVLTV
;
A
#
# COMPACT_ATOMS: atom_id res chain seq x y z
N MET A 1 72.81 -25.38 21.66
CA MET A 1 71.79 -25.49 20.59
C MET A 1 70.50 -25.93 21.24
N ASN A 2 69.49 -25.06 21.31
CA ASN A 2 68.21 -25.35 21.99
C ASN A 2 67.11 -25.32 20.93
N ASP A 3 66.76 -26.49 20.38
CA ASP A 3 65.74 -26.61 19.34
C ASP A 3 64.36 -26.71 19.98
N SER A 4 63.59 -25.64 19.86
CA SER A 4 62.24 -25.52 20.41
C SER A 4 61.23 -26.08 19.39
N TYR A 5 60.86 -27.35 19.54
CA TYR A 5 59.82 -27.99 18.74
C TYR A 5 58.45 -27.34 18.97
N ARG A 6 58.06 -26.41 18.10
CA ARG A 6 56.78 -25.70 18.11
C ARG A 6 55.67 -26.58 17.50
N LYS A 7 54.72 -27.06 18.31
CA LYS A 7 53.51 -27.77 17.84
C LYS A 7 52.67 -26.84 16.95
N ARG A 8 52.39 -27.25 15.71
CA ARG A 8 51.48 -26.52 14.82
C ARG A 8 50.03 -26.81 15.24
N PRO A 9 49.14 -25.80 15.30
CA PRO A 9 47.73 -26.02 15.60
C PRO A 9 47.09 -26.82 14.46
N HIS A 10 46.39 -27.90 14.80
CA HIS A 10 45.64 -28.71 13.86
C HIS A 10 44.41 -27.91 13.38
N THR A 11 44.46 -27.36 12.18
CA THR A 11 43.27 -26.88 11.48
C THR A 11 42.39 -28.10 11.18
N LYS A 12 41.18 -28.14 11.74
CA LYS A 12 40.20 -29.18 11.40
C LYS A 12 39.69 -28.87 9.99
N ALA A 13 40.06 -29.68 9.01
CA ALA A 13 39.45 -29.65 7.68
C ALA A 13 38.10 -30.37 7.74
N PHE A 14 37.07 -29.76 7.14
CA PHE A 14 35.74 -30.37 6.98
C PHE A 14 35.85 -31.65 6.14
N THR A 15 35.07 -32.67 6.49
CA THR A 15 35.07 -33.93 5.72
C THR A 15 34.17 -33.80 4.48
N LEU A 16 34.50 -34.53 3.40
CA LEU A 16 33.65 -34.55 2.19
C LEU A 16 32.23 -35.02 2.48
N ILE A 17 32.08 -35.97 3.41
CA ILE A 17 30.76 -36.47 3.82
C ILE A 17 29.95 -35.39 4.57
N GLU A 18 30.60 -34.53 5.33
CA GLU A 18 29.94 -33.46 6.07
C GLU A 18 29.36 -32.40 5.12
N LEU A 19 30.09 -32.04 4.07
CA LEU A 19 29.56 -31.17 3.02
C LEU A 19 28.42 -31.85 2.24
N LEU A 20 28.56 -33.15 1.95
CA LEU A 20 27.53 -33.94 1.25
C LEU A 20 26.20 -33.96 2.03
N VAL A 21 26.27 -34.25 3.34
CA VAL A 21 25.07 -34.30 4.17
C VAL A 21 24.37 -32.94 4.23
N VAL A 22 25.12 -31.84 4.29
CA VAL A 22 24.54 -30.48 4.28
C VAL A 22 23.81 -30.20 2.97
N ILE A 23 24.41 -30.50 1.81
CA ILE A 23 23.76 -30.25 0.51
C ILE A 23 22.50 -31.12 0.31
N VAL A 24 22.51 -32.36 0.83
CA VAL A 24 21.34 -33.24 0.80
C VAL A 24 20.22 -32.68 1.68
N ILE A 25 20.55 -32.22 2.89
CA ILE A 25 19.56 -31.62 3.80
C ILE A 25 18.93 -30.36 3.18
N ILE A 26 19.74 -29.43 2.65
CA ILE A 26 19.19 -28.20 2.03
C ILE A 26 18.36 -28.53 0.78
N THR A 27 18.71 -29.58 0.03
CA THR A 27 17.95 -30.00 -1.16
C THR A 27 16.55 -30.47 -0.76
N VAL A 28 16.45 -31.34 0.25
CA VAL A 28 15.16 -31.85 0.73
C VAL A 28 14.31 -30.71 1.31
N LEU A 29 14.90 -29.84 2.13
CA LEU A 29 14.21 -28.68 2.70
C LEU A 29 13.70 -27.72 1.60
N SER A 30 14.48 -27.51 0.54
CA SER A 30 14.10 -26.61 -0.56
C SER A 30 12.92 -27.16 -1.37
N VAL A 31 12.92 -28.46 -1.67
CA VAL A 31 11.83 -29.11 -2.43
C VAL A 31 10.49 -29.01 -1.69
N VAL A 32 10.49 -29.16 -0.37
CA VAL A 32 9.24 -29.05 0.43
C VAL A 32 8.80 -27.61 0.69
N ALA A 33 9.74 -26.66 0.78
CA ALA A 33 9.44 -25.26 1.08
C ALA A 33 8.95 -24.45 -0.13
N LEU A 34 9.47 -24.74 -1.33
CA LEU A 34 9.18 -23.99 -2.55
C LEU A 34 7.68 -23.87 -2.89
N PRO A 35 6.87 -24.96 -2.93
CA PRO A 35 5.46 -24.84 -3.32
C PRO A 35 4.65 -23.97 -2.36
N ARG A 36 4.94 -24.04 -1.05
CA ARG A 36 4.29 -23.19 -0.05
C ARG A 36 4.72 -21.73 -0.17
N PHE A 37 6.00 -21.47 -0.45
CA PHE A 37 6.51 -20.12 -0.65
C PHE A 37 5.86 -19.42 -1.85
N LEU A 38 5.60 -20.14 -2.95
CA LEU A 38 4.90 -19.58 -4.11
C LEU A 38 3.44 -19.22 -3.79
N ASN A 39 2.71 -20.09 -3.09
CA ASN A 39 1.33 -19.81 -2.69
C ASN A 39 1.24 -18.59 -1.75
N LEU A 40 2.12 -18.51 -0.75
CA LEU A 40 2.17 -17.38 0.18
C LEU A 40 2.42 -16.03 -0.51
N GLN A 41 3.17 -16.01 -1.62
CA GLN A 41 3.38 -14.78 -2.39
C GLN A 41 2.13 -14.33 -3.15
N SER A 42 1.32 -15.25 -3.66
CA SER A 42 0.04 -14.90 -4.28
C SER A 42 -0.94 -14.39 -3.23
N ASP A 43 -1.05 -15.11 -2.12
CA ASP A 43 -1.95 -14.77 -1.02
C ASP A 43 -1.57 -13.42 -0.38
N SER A 44 -0.27 -13.10 -0.27
CA SER A 44 0.17 -11.82 0.26
C SER A 44 -0.20 -10.64 -0.63
N ARG A 45 -0.12 -10.81 -1.97
CA ARG A 45 -0.55 -9.77 -2.92
C ARG A 45 -2.05 -9.51 -2.81
N ILE A 46 -2.85 -10.57 -2.72
CA ILE A 46 -4.30 -10.47 -2.54
C ILE A 46 -4.61 -9.80 -1.19
N ALA A 47 -3.91 -10.17 -0.12
CA ALA A 47 -4.09 -9.56 1.19
C ALA A 47 -3.75 -8.06 1.20
N ILE A 48 -2.65 -7.65 0.53
CA ILE A 48 -2.29 -6.23 0.38
C ILE A 48 -3.37 -5.49 -0.41
N PHE A 49 -3.85 -6.06 -1.52
CA PHE A 49 -4.91 -5.45 -2.32
C PHE A 49 -6.22 -5.30 -1.51
N ASN A 50 -6.63 -6.34 -0.78
CA ASN A 50 -7.79 -6.29 0.09
C ASN A 50 -7.62 -5.24 1.21
N GLY A 51 -6.40 -5.09 1.73
CA GLY A 51 -6.06 -4.03 2.69
C GLY A 51 -6.17 -2.63 2.09
N ALA A 52 -5.69 -2.43 0.86
CA ALA A 52 -5.83 -1.17 0.15
C ALA A 52 -7.31 -0.85 -0.15
N GLN A 53 -8.10 -1.85 -0.56
CA GLN A 53 -9.54 -1.71 -0.80
C GLN A 53 -10.28 -1.29 0.47
N SER A 54 -9.99 -1.92 1.62
CA SER A 54 -10.67 -1.59 2.88
C SER A 54 -10.31 -0.20 3.39
N GLN A 55 -9.06 0.23 3.21
CA GLN A 55 -8.63 1.60 3.48
C GLN A 55 -9.36 2.60 2.59
N PHE A 56 -9.42 2.33 1.28
CA PHE A 56 -10.12 3.18 0.32
C PHE A 56 -11.62 3.31 0.64
N GLN A 57 -12.30 2.20 0.98
CA GLN A 57 -13.70 2.22 1.38
C GLN A 57 -13.93 3.02 2.68
N SER A 58 -13.01 2.90 3.63
CA SER A 58 -13.05 3.68 4.88
C SER A 58 -12.89 5.19 4.60
N ALA A 59 -11.97 5.53 3.69
CA ALA A 59 -11.70 6.90 3.30
C ALA A 59 -12.87 7.54 2.53
N ILE A 60 -13.55 6.80 1.64
CA ILE A 60 -14.81 7.25 1.01
C ILE A 60 -15.89 7.48 2.06
N THR A 61 -16.05 6.55 3.01
CA THR A 61 -17.05 6.68 4.09
C THR A 61 -16.78 7.92 4.96
N PHE A 62 -15.50 8.22 5.20
CA PHE A 62 -15.09 9.41 5.92
C PHE A 62 -15.36 10.68 5.11
N ALA A 63 -15.04 10.71 3.81
CA ALA A 63 -15.39 11.81 2.91
C ALA A 63 -16.89 12.09 2.90
N HIS A 64 -17.71 11.04 2.80
CA HIS A 64 -19.16 11.13 2.86
C HIS A 64 -19.65 11.71 4.21
N SER A 65 -19.04 11.27 5.32
CA SER A 65 -19.36 11.80 6.65
C SER A 65 -19.03 13.29 6.77
N LYS A 66 -17.88 13.71 6.21
CA LYS A 66 -17.48 15.13 6.15
C LYS A 66 -18.42 15.93 5.27
N TRP A 67 -18.87 15.38 4.14
CA TRP A 67 -19.85 16.02 3.28
C TRP A 67 -21.18 16.25 3.99
N LEU A 68 -21.68 15.26 4.74
CA LEU A 68 -22.90 15.40 5.57
C LEU A 68 -22.76 16.54 6.59
N VAL A 69 -21.61 16.63 7.28
CA VAL A 69 -21.34 17.68 8.27
C VAL A 69 -21.23 19.07 7.64
N ASN A 70 -20.73 19.15 6.39
CA ASN A 70 -20.60 20.39 5.65
C ASN A 70 -21.90 20.82 4.91
N GLY A 71 -23.05 20.22 5.24
CA GLY A 71 -24.35 20.62 4.69
C GLY A 71 -24.75 19.94 3.38
N GLY A 72 -24.21 18.75 3.12
CA GLY A 72 -24.55 17.92 1.97
C GLY A 72 -26.04 17.61 1.81
N GLY A 73 -26.42 17.19 0.60
CA GLY A 73 -27.75 16.63 0.27
C GLY A 73 -28.64 17.52 -0.60
N ASN A 74 -28.20 18.74 -0.94
CA ASN A 74 -28.96 19.69 -1.76
C ASN A 74 -28.26 20.04 -3.08
N SER A 75 -26.94 19.87 -3.15
CA SER A 75 -26.11 20.15 -4.33
C SER A 75 -24.78 19.44 -4.21
N GLU A 76 -24.07 19.37 -5.33
CA GLU A 76 -22.66 19.08 -5.39
C GLU A 76 -21.82 20.05 -4.54
N MET A 77 -20.65 19.59 -4.11
CA MET A 77 -19.74 20.32 -3.25
C MET A 77 -18.36 20.36 -3.88
N ASN A 78 -17.93 21.55 -4.28
CA ASN A 78 -16.54 21.80 -4.61
C ASN A 78 -15.70 21.91 -3.33
N ASP A 79 -14.47 21.38 -3.38
CA ASP A 79 -13.47 21.56 -2.33
C ASP A 79 -13.97 21.19 -0.92
N LEU A 80 -14.29 19.91 -0.68
CA LEU A 80 -14.76 19.40 0.61
C LEU A 80 -13.83 19.86 1.76
N PRO A 81 -14.34 20.61 2.75
CA PRO A 81 -13.52 21.06 3.87
C PRO A 81 -13.10 19.94 4.83
N GLY A 82 -11.80 19.88 5.15
CA GLY A 82 -11.23 19.02 6.20
C GLY A 82 -11.05 17.55 5.81
N PHE A 83 -11.06 17.22 4.53
CA PHE A 83 -10.64 15.93 4.00
C PHE A 83 -10.27 16.05 2.52
N GLY A 84 -9.18 15.41 2.09
CA GLY A 84 -8.69 15.57 0.73
C GLY A 84 -8.12 16.96 0.49
N GLU A 85 -7.13 17.34 1.31
CA GLU A 85 -6.44 18.63 1.21
C GLU A 85 -5.12 18.50 0.43
N ASP A 86 -4.66 19.58 -0.20
CA ASP A 86 -3.34 19.67 -0.82
C ASP A 86 -2.22 19.74 0.25
N THR A 87 -0.96 19.81 -0.17
CA THR A 87 0.18 19.95 0.74
C THR A 87 0.19 21.24 1.57
N ASN A 88 -0.65 22.21 1.19
CA ASN A 88 -0.79 23.50 1.86
C ASN A 88 -2.03 23.56 2.77
N GLY A 89 -2.81 22.46 2.86
CA GLY A 89 -4.05 22.40 3.63
C GLY A 89 -5.26 23.01 2.91
N ASN A 90 -5.17 23.28 1.60
CA ASN A 90 -6.33 23.73 0.83
C ASN A 90 -7.21 22.52 0.48
N PRO A 91 -8.53 22.56 0.74
CA PRO A 91 -9.42 21.51 0.30
C PRO A 91 -9.45 21.43 -1.23
N GLN A 92 -9.43 20.22 -1.77
CA GLN A 92 -9.47 19.98 -3.21
C GLN A 92 -10.49 18.90 -3.58
N LEU A 93 -11.01 18.10 -2.64
CA LEU A 93 -11.87 16.97 -2.98
C LEU A 93 -13.27 17.41 -3.39
N ASP A 94 -13.61 17.24 -4.67
CA ASP A 94 -14.94 17.51 -5.21
C ASP A 94 -15.87 16.31 -5.00
N ILE A 95 -17.10 16.58 -4.55
CA ILE A 95 -18.10 15.57 -4.18
C ILE A 95 -19.43 15.83 -4.90
N ASN A 96 -20.10 14.78 -5.38
CA ASN A 96 -21.44 14.93 -5.98
C ASN A 96 -22.50 15.25 -4.93
N ASP A 97 -23.71 15.52 -5.40
CA ASP A 97 -24.92 15.68 -4.59
C ASP A 97 -25.33 14.41 -3.81
N GLU A 98 -24.74 13.26 -4.11
CA GLU A 98 -24.93 12.00 -3.35
C GLU A 98 -23.86 11.78 -2.26
N GLY A 99 -22.86 12.65 -2.15
CA GLY A 99 -21.81 12.54 -1.15
C GLY A 99 -20.66 11.58 -1.51
N TYR A 100 -20.43 11.33 -2.80
CA TYR A 100 -19.31 10.55 -3.33
C TYR A 100 -18.26 11.39 -4.05
N PRO A 101 -16.96 11.11 -3.86
CA PRO A 101 -15.89 11.84 -4.52
C PRO A 101 -15.87 11.66 -6.05
N LEU A 102 -15.58 12.74 -6.77
CA LEU A 102 -15.61 12.82 -8.24
C LEU A 102 -14.33 13.35 -8.86
N GLY A 103 -13.46 14.00 -8.09
CA GLY A 103 -12.24 14.59 -8.61
C GLY A 103 -11.68 15.65 -7.68
N VAL A 104 -10.76 16.44 -8.24
CA VAL A 104 -10.12 17.58 -7.54
C VAL A 104 -10.03 18.84 -8.40
N ASP A 105 -10.75 18.84 -9.52
CA ASP A 105 -10.57 19.77 -10.62
C ASP A 105 -11.90 20.13 -11.32
N LYS A 106 -13.03 20.04 -10.62
CA LYS A 106 -14.36 20.23 -11.24
C LYS A 106 -14.78 21.67 -11.50
N ASN A 107 -13.96 22.64 -11.07
CA ASN A 107 -14.21 24.08 -11.14
C ASN A 107 -15.46 24.50 -10.35
N SER A 108 -15.54 25.79 -9.99
CA SER A 108 -16.68 26.37 -9.27
C SER A 108 -17.37 27.41 -10.17
N PRO A 109 -18.64 27.23 -10.58
CA PRO A 109 -19.54 26.13 -10.23
C PRO A 109 -19.23 24.82 -10.98
N MET A 110 -19.47 23.69 -10.34
CA MET A 110 -19.19 22.35 -10.88
C MET A 110 -20.09 22.01 -12.07
N GLY A 111 -19.52 22.01 -13.27
CA GLY A 111 -20.26 21.77 -14.52
C GLY A 111 -20.56 20.30 -14.83
N ALA A 112 -19.95 19.35 -14.11
CA ALA A 112 -20.06 17.92 -14.38
C ALA A 112 -20.12 17.07 -13.10
N PRO A 113 -21.23 17.15 -12.32
CA PRO A 113 -21.35 16.57 -10.98
C PRO A 113 -21.41 15.04 -10.93
N TYR A 114 -21.37 14.33 -12.06
CA TYR A 114 -21.33 12.86 -12.11
C TYR A 114 -20.20 12.34 -12.99
N ASN A 115 -19.23 13.18 -13.34
CA ASN A 115 -18.15 12.82 -14.24
C ASN A 115 -16.81 12.81 -13.51
N ILE A 116 -16.24 11.62 -13.31
CA ILE A 116 -14.94 11.44 -12.64
C ILE A 116 -13.75 12.04 -13.45
N GLY A 117 -13.97 12.40 -14.71
CA GLY A 117 -12.94 12.85 -15.65
C GLY A 117 -12.76 11.85 -16.79
N LYS A 118 -11.89 12.16 -17.75
CA LYS A 118 -11.62 11.29 -18.90
C LYS A 118 -10.37 10.45 -18.68
N GLY A 119 -10.49 9.14 -18.86
CA GLY A 119 -9.38 8.20 -18.79
C GLY A 119 -8.85 7.97 -17.36
N HIS A 120 -7.63 7.45 -17.26
CA HIS A 120 -7.02 7.03 -15.99
C HIS A 120 -6.74 8.19 -15.02
N GLN A 121 -6.62 9.42 -15.53
CA GLN A 121 -6.26 10.59 -14.72
C GLN A 121 -7.31 10.91 -13.65
N GLY A 122 -8.60 10.79 -13.96
CA GLY A 122 -9.66 11.05 -12.98
C GLY A 122 -9.63 10.09 -11.79
N CYS A 123 -9.48 8.78 -12.06
CA CYS A 123 -9.39 7.78 -11.00
C CYS A 123 -8.13 7.94 -10.15
N VAL A 124 -6.99 8.26 -10.78
CA VAL A 124 -5.72 8.49 -10.06
C VAL A 124 -5.79 9.75 -9.21
N ALA A 125 -6.39 10.83 -9.72
CA ALA A 125 -6.55 12.07 -8.96
C ALA A 125 -7.41 11.86 -7.70
N ILE A 126 -8.54 11.16 -7.83
CA ILE A 126 -9.38 10.78 -6.68
C ILE A 126 -8.59 9.89 -5.72
N TRP A 127 -7.89 8.87 -6.24
CA TRP A 127 -7.10 7.96 -5.41
C TRP A 127 -6.06 8.73 -4.59
N ASP A 128 -5.28 9.59 -5.23
CA ASP A 128 -4.25 10.38 -4.55
C ASP A 128 -4.88 11.35 -3.54
N ALA A 129 -5.99 11.99 -3.90
CA ALA A 129 -6.71 12.92 -3.03
C ALA A 129 -7.33 12.25 -1.80
N ILE A 130 -7.68 10.97 -1.86
CA ILE A 130 -8.32 10.24 -0.75
C ILE A 130 -7.31 9.42 0.06
N MET A 131 -6.29 8.86 -0.59
CA MET A 131 -5.32 7.97 0.06
C MET A 131 -4.11 8.70 0.63
N ASN A 132 -3.75 9.87 0.08
CA ASN A 132 -2.65 10.68 0.60
C ASN A 132 -3.13 11.79 1.54
N THR A 133 -4.36 11.72 2.04
CA THR A 133 -4.87 12.69 3.02
C THR A 133 -4.12 12.55 4.33
N VAL A 134 -3.46 13.61 4.76
CA VAL A 134 -3.04 13.72 6.16
C VAL A 134 -4.31 13.96 6.96
N LEU A 135 -4.69 13.02 7.81
CA LEU A 135 -5.74 13.24 8.80
C LEU A 135 -5.21 14.25 9.82
N THR A 136 -5.46 15.54 9.57
CA THR A 136 -5.27 16.58 10.58
C THR A 136 -6.42 16.46 11.58
N VAL A 137 -6.24 15.57 12.55
CA VAL A 137 -7.06 15.54 13.78
C VAL A 137 -6.59 16.60 14.75
#